data_AF-A0A959ANF5-F1
#
_entry.id   AF-A0A959ANF5-F1
#
_cell.length_a   1.000
_cell.length_b   1.000
_cell.length_c   1.000
_cell.angle_alpha   90.00
_cell.angle_beta   90.00
_cell.angle_gamma   90.00
#
_symmetry.space_group_name_H-M   'P 1'
#
loop_
_entity.id
_entity.type
_entity.pdbx_description
1 polymer ?
#
loop_
_entity_poly.entity_id
_entity_poly.type
_entity_poly.pdbx_seq_one_letter_code
_entity_poly.pdbx_strand_id
1 'polypeptide(L)'
;MKPVLSEEVARALSAGEAVLALESTIIAHGMPYPRNLELARELEAVARAEGAVPATCAVLNGKMHAGLSESELQWFAQNGPDVPKLSRRDMAYALSQGLSGATTVASTMMVAAHAGIRIFSTGGIGGVHRGA
;
A
#
# COMPACT_ATOMS: atom_id res chain seq x y z
N MET A 1 9.25 13.20 -2.68
CA MET A 1 9.22 13.18 -1.19
C MET A 1 9.59 11.76 -0.75
N LYS A 2 10.42 11.54 0.28
CA LYS A 2 10.76 10.19 0.74
C LYS A 2 9.59 9.60 1.55
N PRO A 3 9.18 8.34 1.34
CA PRO A 3 8.17 7.70 2.17
C PRO A 3 8.69 7.47 3.59
N VAL A 4 7.77 7.46 4.55
CA VAL A 4 7.99 6.86 5.86
C VAL A 4 8.05 5.35 5.67
N LEU A 5 9.09 4.71 6.19
CA LEU A 5 9.26 3.26 6.12
C LEU A 5 8.98 2.67 7.50
N SER A 6 8.38 1.48 7.54
CA SER A 6 8.42 0.69 8.76
C SER A 6 9.88 0.31 9.08
N GLU A 7 10.19 0.07 10.35
CA GLU A 7 11.54 -0.35 10.78
C GLU A 7 11.98 -1.61 10.03
N GLU A 8 11.05 -2.54 9.81
CA GLU A 8 11.30 -3.78 9.10
C GLU A 8 11.67 -3.53 7.63
N VAL A 9 10.91 -2.70 6.92
CA VAL A 9 11.19 -2.35 5.51
C VAL A 9 12.51 -1.61 5.39
N ALA A 10 12.77 -0.65 6.29
CA ALA A 10 14.03 0.11 6.30
C ALA A 10 15.25 -0.81 6.49
N ARG A 11 15.16 -1.76 7.44
CA ARG A 11 16.21 -2.74 7.70
C ARG A 11 16.43 -3.65 6.48
N ALA A 12 15.37 -4.21 5.91
CA ALA A 12 15.46 -5.10 4.75
C ALA A 12 16.12 -4.41 3.55
N LEU A 13 15.71 -3.18 3.24
CA LEU A 13 16.33 -2.39 2.17
C LEU A 13 17.82 -2.11 2.43
N SER A 14 18.19 -1.80 3.68
CA SER A 14 19.59 -1.56 4.06
C SER A 14 20.46 -2.81 3.97
N ALA A 15 19.88 -3.98 4.21
CA ALA A 15 20.54 -5.28 4.15
C ALA A 15 20.57 -5.88 2.73
N GLY A 16 19.93 -5.23 1.75
CA GLY A 16 19.79 -5.75 0.39
C GLY A 16 18.83 -6.95 0.29
N GLU A 17 17.95 -7.11 1.27
CA GLU A 17 16.94 -8.18 1.31
C GLU A 17 15.77 -7.86 0.38
N ALA A 18 15.01 -8.90 0.01
CA ALA A 18 13.85 -8.75 -0.85
C ALA A 18 12.71 -8.02 -0.12
N VAL A 19 12.18 -6.97 -0.75
CA VAL A 19 11.00 -6.23 -0.28
C VAL A 19 9.92 -6.28 -1.34
N LEU A 20 8.71 -6.65 -0.94
CA LEU A 20 7.54 -6.74 -1.81
C LEU A 20 6.54 -5.64 -1.45
N ALA A 21 6.33 -4.67 -2.35
CA ALA A 21 5.26 -3.70 -2.17
C ALA A 21 3.89 -4.37 -2.34
N LEU A 22 2.89 -3.90 -1.59
CA LEU A 22 1.48 -4.28 -1.68
C LEU A 22 0.60 -3.01 -1.70
N GLU A 23 -0.54 -3.04 -2.38
CA GLU A 23 -1.45 -1.87 -2.42
C GLU A 23 -2.46 -1.87 -1.27
N SER A 24 -2.92 -0.68 -0.86
CA SER A 24 -3.97 -0.54 0.17
C SER A 24 -5.38 -0.42 -0.42
N THR A 25 -5.54 -0.16 -1.73
CA THR A 25 -6.88 -0.12 -2.36
C THR A 25 -7.61 -1.46 -2.25
N ILE A 26 -6.90 -2.58 -2.38
CA ILE A 26 -7.50 -3.92 -2.22
C ILE A 26 -8.07 -4.11 -0.81
N ILE A 27 -7.46 -3.48 0.19
CA ILE A 27 -7.88 -3.53 1.60
C ILE A 27 -9.10 -2.62 1.82
N ALA A 28 -9.03 -1.37 1.38
CA ALA A 28 -10.10 -0.39 1.63
C ALA A 28 -11.34 -0.59 0.74
N HIS A 29 -11.17 -1.05 -0.50
CA HIS A 29 -12.24 -1.05 -1.52
C HIS A 29 -12.39 -2.37 -2.28
N GLY A 30 -11.47 -3.32 -2.12
CA GLY A 30 -11.47 -4.57 -2.87
C GLY A 30 -12.39 -5.63 -2.28
N MET A 31 -12.57 -5.64 -0.96
CA MET A 31 -13.35 -6.66 -0.23
C MET A 31 -14.04 -6.04 0.99
N PRO A 32 -15.16 -6.62 1.47
CA PRO A 32 -15.81 -6.16 2.70
C PRO A 32 -15.00 -6.55 3.95
N TYR A 33 -15.18 -5.78 5.02
CA TYR A 33 -14.70 -6.16 6.36
C TYR A 33 -15.50 -7.35 6.91
N PRO A 34 -14.86 -8.33 7.60
CA PRO A 34 -13.44 -8.42 7.97
C PRO A 34 -12.53 -9.09 6.92
N ARG A 35 -13.09 -9.54 5.79
CA ARG A 35 -12.37 -10.33 4.79
C ARG A 35 -11.19 -9.58 4.17
N ASN A 36 -11.31 -8.26 4.02
CA ASN A 36 -10.20 -7.42 3.58
C ASN A 36 -8.98 -7.44 4.52
N LEU A 37 -9.19 -7.46 5.83
CA LEU A 37 -8.13 -7.53 6.83
C LEU A 37 -7.48 -8.91 6.86
N GLU A 38 -8.30 -9.96 6.79
CA GLU A 38 -7.82 -11.35 6.66
C GLU A 38 -6.93 -11.50 5.43
N LEU A 39 -7.39 -11.02 4.27
CA LEU A 39 -6.62 -11.05 3.05
C LEU A 39 -5.30 -10.27 3.19
N ALA A 40 -5.32 -9.07 3.77
CA ALA A 40 -4.11 -8.28 3.95
C ALA A 40 -3.06 -9.07 4.76
N ARG A 41 -3.48 -9.68 5.87
CA ARG A 41 -2.61 -10.53 6.71
C ARG A 41 -2.13 -11.78 5.99
N GLU A 42 -3.02 -12.46 5.26
CA GLU A 42 -2.66 -13.63 4.44
C GLU A 42 -1.58 -13.27 3.41
N LEU A 43 -1.73 -12.15 2.70
CA LEU A 43 -0.75 -11.68 1.72
C LEU A 43 0.60 -11.33 2.34
N GLU A 44 0.61 -10.64 3.49
CA GLU A 44 1.85 -10.35 4.22
C GLU A 44 2.52 -11.63 4.74
N ALA A 45 1.74 -12.61 5.22
CA ALA A 45 2.25 -13.90 5.66
C ALA A 45 2.86 -14.70 4.51
N VAL A 46 2.21 -14.71 3.33
CA VAL A 46 2.74 -15.37 2.13
C VAL A 46 4.05 -14.73 1.69
N ALA A 47 4.14 -13.39 1.64
CA ALA A 47 5.38 -12.70 1.29
C ALA A 47 6.54 -13.14 2.21
N ARG A 48 6.28 -13.21 3.53
CA ARG A 48 7.26 -13.64 4.53
C ARG A 48 7.67 -15.10 4.35
N ALA A 49 6.71 -15.99 4.07
CA ALA A 49 6.98 -17.40 3.83
C ALA A 49 7.89 -17.61 2.60
N GLU A 50 7.76 -16.75 1.58
CA GLU A 50 8.60 -16.73 0.38
C GLU A 50 9.91 -15.93 0.56
N GLY A 51 10.23 -15.48 1.78
CA GLY A 51 11.48 -14.80 2.11
C GLY A 51 11.53 -13.32 1.73
N ALA A 52 10.39 -12.68 1.47
CA ALA A 52 10.29 -11.25 1.22
C ALA A 52 9.66 -10.50 2.39
N VAL A 53 10.14 -9.28 2.66
CA VAL A 53 9.51 -8.37 3.61
C VAL A 53 8.35 -7.63 2.92
N PRO A 54 7.11 -7.74 3.42
CA PRO A 54 5.98 -7.02 2.85
C PRO A 54 6.02 -5.53 3.19
N ALA A 55 5.66 -4.70 2.22
CA ALA A 55 5.57 -3.26 2.35
C ALA A 55 4.22 -2.76 1.81
N THR A 56 3.16 -2.92 2.60
CA THR A 56 1.85 -2.34 2.27
C THR A 56 1.99 -0.81 2.17
N CYS A 57 1.60 -0.26 1.02
CA CYS A 57 1.80 1.15 0.69
C CYS A 57 0.51 1.95 0.86
N ALA A 58 0.59 3.12 1.48
CA ALA A 58 -0.56 4.03 1.65
C ALA A 58 -0.11 5.49 1.77
N VAL A 59 -1.09 6.40 1.89
CA VAL A 59 -0.85 7.74 2.42
C VAL A 59 -1.49 7.83 3.80
N LEU A 60 -0.74 8.31 4.79
CA LEU A 60 -1.20 8.55 6.15
C LEU A 60 -0.83 9.98 6.54
N ASN A 61 -1.82 10.78 6.93
CA ASN A 61 -1.64 12.16 7.40
C ASN A 61 -0.75 13.00 6.46
N GLY A 62 -0.99 12.89 5.15
CA GLY A 62 -0.23 13.61 4.11
C GLY A 62 1.17 13.09 3.84
N LYS A 63 1.53 11.91 4.33
CA LYS A 63 2.83 11.27 4.09
C LYS A 63 2.65 9.96 3.35
N MET A 64 3.55 9.68 2.40
CA MET A 64 3.63 8.34 1.80
C MET A 64 4.22 7.37 2.82
N HIS A 65 3.65 6.18 2.94
CA HIS A 65 4.13 5.10 3.82
C HIS A 65 4.38 3.84 3.00
N ALA A 66 5.48 3.14 3.29
CA ALA A 66 5.77 1.81 2.77
C ALA A 66 6.08 0.86 3.94
N GLY A 67 5.19 -0.09 4.17
CA GLY A 67 5.12 -0.88 5.39
C GLY A 67 4.18 -0.21 6.38
N LEU A 68 2.99 -0.80 6.55
CA LEU A 68 2.02 -0.38 7.56
C LEU A 68 2.16 -1.26 8.80
N SER A 69 1.83 -0.69 9.95
CA SER A 69 1.61 -1.44 11.19
C SER A 69 0.27 -2.18 11.14
N GLU A 70 0.12 -3.17 12.04
CA GLU A 70 -1.12 -3.94 12.18
C GLU A 70 -2.33 -3.05 12.48
N SER A 71 -2.17 -2.01 13.30
CA SER A 71 -3.24 -1.08 13.63
C SER A 71 -3.63 -0.19 12.44
N GLU A 72 -2.65 0.21 11.62
CA GLU A 72 -2.92 0.97 10.38
C GLU A 72 -3.62 0.10 9.33
N LEU A 73 -3.20 -1.16 9.16
CA LEU A 73 -3.89 -2.14 8.31
C LEU A 73 -5.34 -2.33 8.74
N GLN A 74 -5.56 -2.53 10.05
CA GLN A 74 -6.89 -2.67 10.62
C GLN A 74 -7.73 -1.40 10.40
N TRP A 75 -7.14 -0.21 10.57
CA TRP A 75 -7.83 1.05 10.33
C TRP A 75 -8.30 1.18 8.88
N PHE A 76 -7.45 0.87 7.89
CA PHE A 76 -7.85 0.85 6.48
C PHE A 76 -8.96 -0.17 6.20
N ALA A 77 -8.87 -1.35 6.79
CA ALA A 77 -9.86 -2.40 6.61
C ALA A 77 -11.23 -2.02 7.19
N GLN A 78 -11.27 -1.36 8.34
CA GLN A 78 -12.52 -0.97 9.02
C GLN A 78 -13.15 0.29 8.42
N ASN A 79 -12.34 1.26 7.98
CA ASN A 79 -12.81 2.56 7.50
C ASN A 79 -12.86 2.67 5.97
N GLY A 80 -12.64 1.55 5.27
CA GLY A 80 -12.51 1.50 3.80
C GLY A 80 -13.48 2.38 2.99
N PRO A 81 -14.80 2.38 3.27
CA PRO A 81 -15.76 3.23 2.55
C PRO A 81 -15.46 4.73 2.61
N ASP A 82 -14.90 5.21 3.71
CA ASP A 82 -14.61 6.63 3.95
C ASP A 82 -13.16 7.01 3.58
N VAL A 83 -12.31 6.01 3.33
CA VAL A 83 -10.92 6.23 2.91
C VAL A 83 -10.89 6.62 1.43
N PRO A 84 -10.31 7.77 1.05
CA PRO A 84 -10.15 8.13 -0.36
C PRO A 84 -9.27 7.13 -1.12
N LYS A 85 -9.73 6.71 -2.30
CA LYS A 85 -8.95 5.94 -3.27
C LYS A 85 -8.03 6.86 -4.06
N LEU A 86 -6.72 6.73 -3.87
CA LEU A 86 -5.70 7.62 -4.43
C LEU A 86 -5.05 7.03 -5.68
N SER A 87 -5.31 7.63 -6.84
CA SER A 87 -4.51 7.49 -8.06
C SER A 87 -3.49 8.62 -8.18
N ARG A 88 -2.69 8.60 -9.25
CA ARG A 88 -1.56 9.53 -9.44
C ARG A 88 -1.97 11.00 -9.34
N ARG A 89 -3.15 11.37 -9.87
CA ARG A 89 -3.67 12.75 -9.84
C ARG A 89 -4.04 13.20 -8.43
N ASP A 90 -4.39 12.27 -7.55
CA ASP A 90 -4.91 12.54 -6.21
C ASP A 90 -3.76 12.71 -5.18
N MET A 91 -2.57 12.18 -5.50
CA MET A 91 -1.41 12.18 -4.59
C MET A 91 -0.99 13.58 -4.16
N ALA A 92 -0.86 14.54 -5.08
CA ALA A 92 -0.41 15.89 -4.72
C ALA A 92 -1.39 16.57 -3.76
N TYR A 93 -2.70 16.40 -3.99
CA TYR A 93 -3.74 16.92 -3.11
C TYR A 93 -3.68 16.28 -1.73
N ALA A 94 -3.70 14.93 -1.66
CA ALA A 94 -3.67 14.20 -0.39
C ALA A 94 -2.44 14.54 0.46
N LEU A 95 -1.25 14.62 -0.15
CA LEU A 95 -0.02 14.98 0.53
C LEU A 95 -0.04 16.43 1.04
N SER A 96 -0.56 17.38 0.24
CA SER A 96 -0.62 18.79 0.64
C SER A 96 -1.64 19.08 1.75
N GLN A 97 -2.73 18.31 1.79
CA GLN A 97 -3.84 18.53 2.71
C GLN A 97 -3.75 17.68 3.99
N GLY A 98 -2.69 16.89 4.15
CA GLY A 98 -2.56 16.04 5.34
C GLY A 98 -3.56 14.88 5.38
N LEU A 99 -4.06 14.42 4.23
CA LEU A 99 -5.09 13.37 4.18
C LEU A 99 -4.47 11.97 4.31
N SER A 100 -5.27 11.03 4.79
CA SER A 100 -5.00 9.59 4.68
C SER A 100 -5.79 9.01 3.51
N GLY A 101 -5.22 8.04 2.79
CA GLY A 101 -5.86 7.46 1.62
C GLY A 101 -5.21 6.17 1.13
N ALA A 102 -6.03 5.31 0.55
CA ALA A 102 -5.62 4.01 0.03
C ALA A 102 -5.02 4.18 -1.37
N THR A 103 -3.82 3.66 -1.59
CA THR A 103 -3.14 3.79 -2.88
C THR A 103 -3.63 2.73 -3.86
N THR A 104 -3.95 3.16 -5.08
CA THR A 104 -4.15 2.26 -6.23
C THR A 104 -2.81 1.79 -6.75
N VAL A 105 -2.79 0.74 -7.58
CA VAL A 105 -1.63 0.30 -8.39
C VAL A 105 -0.71 1.45 -8.83
N ALA A 106 -1.25 2.49 -9.48
CA ALA A 106 -0.44 3.61 -9.98
C ALA A 106 0.28 4.37 -8.85
N SER A 107 -0.42 4.65 -7.75
CA SER A 107 0.14 5.35 -6.60
C SER A 107 1.05 4.46 -5.76
N THR A 108 0.75 3.16 -5.64
CA THR A 108 1.61 2.17 -4.99
C THR A 108 2.95 2.07 -5.70
N MET A 109 2.97 2.01 -7.03
CA MET A 109 4.20 2.07 -7.82
C MET A 109 5.01 3.34 -7.53
N MET A 110 4.34 4.49 -7.39
CA MET A 110 5.00 5.74 -7.03
C MET A 110 5.64 5.66 -5.63
N VAL A 111 4.92 5.18 -4.62
CA VAL A 111 5.43 5.03 -3.25
C VAL A 111 6.61 4.05 -3.22
N ALA A 112 6.45 2.87 -3.83
CA ALA A 112 7.49 1.85 -3.92
C ALA A 112 8.77 2.37 -4.59
N ALA A 113 8.63 3.08 -5.73
CA ALA A 113 9.77 3.66 -6.42
C ALA A 113 10.52 4.70 -5.56
N HIS A 114 9.78 5.54 -4.82
CA HIS A 114 10.40 6.51 -3.90
C HIS A 114 11.02 5.85 -2.65
N ALA A 115 10.55 4.66 -2.26
CA ALA A 115 11.13 3.85 -1.19
C ALA A 115 12.34 3.03 -1.66
N GLY A 116 12.58 2.91 -2.97
CA GLY A 116 13.62 2.03 -3.53
C GLY A 116 13.19 0.57 -3.69
N ILE A 117 11.89 0.27 -3.55
CA ILE A 117 11.32 -1.07 -3.72
C ILE A 117 11.07 -1.31 -5.22
N ARG A 118 11.54 -2.45 -5.73
CA ARG A 118 11.52 -2.76 -7.17
C ARG A 118 10.45 -3.76 -7.59
N ILE A 119 9.85 -4.48 -6.64
CA ILE A 119 8.84 -5.51 -6.88
C ILE A 119 7.54 -5.13 -6.18
N PHE A 120 6.43 -5.27 -6.90
CA PHE A 120 5.08 -4.96 -6.43
C PHE A 120 4.14 -6.08 -6.88
N SER A 121 3.33 -6.61 -5.95
CA SER A 121 2.27 -7.58 -6.22
C SER A 121 0.89 -6.95 -5.99
N THR A 122 -0.05 -7.23 -6.89
CA THR A 122 -1.46 -6.84 -6.82
C THR A 122 -2.32 -7.96 -7.42
N GLY A 123 -3.63 -7.95 -7.16
CA GLY A 123 -4.57 -8.87 -7.79
C GLY A 123 -4.78 -8.61 -9.28
N GLY A 124 -4.76 -7.34 -9.72
CA GLY A 124 -4.98 -6.98 -11.13
C GLY A 124 -4.76 -5.50 -11.41
N ILE A 125 -4.20 -5.20 -12.57
CA ILE A 125 -3.95 -3.82 -12.99
C ILE A 125 -5.21 -3.18 -13.59
N GLY A 126 -5.30 -1.86 -13.49
CA GLY A 126 -6.22 -1.08 -14.31
C GLY A 126 -5.86 -1.15 -15.80
N GLY A 127 -6.79 -0.75 -16.67
CA GLY A 127 -6.58 -0.79 -18.11
C GLY A 127 -7.65 -0.04 -18.87
N VAL A 128 -7.61 -0.15 -20.20
CA VAL A 128 -8.64 0.41 -21.07
C VAL A 128 -9.97 -0.30 -20.78
N HIS A 129 -11.00 0.46 -20.46
CA HIS A 129 -12.34 -0.08 -20.23
C HIS A 129 -12.96 -0.52 -21.56
N ARG A 130 -13.94 -1.43 -21.51
CA ARG A 130 -14.67 -1.87 -22.71
C ARG A 130 -15.43 -0.68 -23.31
N GLY A 131 -15.15 -0.35 -24.57
CA GLY A 131 -15.81 0.74 -25.30
C GLY A 131 -15.21 2.13 -25.10
N ALA A 132 -14.00 2.22 -24.54
CA ALA A 132 -13.21 3.46 -24.47
C ALA A 132 -12.47 3.78 -25.77
#